data_AF-K6ZDD2-F1
#
_entry.id   AF-K6ZDD2-F1
#
_cell.length_a   1.000
_cell.length_b   1.000
_cell.length_c   1.000
_cell.angle_alpha   90.00
_cell.angle_beta   90.00
_cell.angle_gamma   90.00
#
_symmetry.space_group_name_H-M   'P 1'
#
loop_
_entity.id
_entity.type
_entity.pdbx_description
1 polymer ?
#
loop_
_entity_poly.entity_id
_entity_poly.type
_entity_poly.pdbx_seq_one_letter_code
_entity_poly.pdbx_strand_id
1 'polypeptide(L)'
;MSGHNTNFNLFSFVAADLARHPVRVLLFLALLVSAGLVILSAHHNRQMSIAIERLMQEKDQLDVEWRHLVLEQSALTEHNRIEALVKSELNMHRPLPSEEVVVRIK
;
A
#
# COMPACT_ATOMS: atom_id res chain seq x y z
N MET A 1 -42.38 -65.80 20.91
CA MET A 1 -41.70 -64.90 19.95
C MET A 1 -42.11 -63.48 20.29
N SER A 2 -41.28 -62.74 21.01
CA SER A 2 -41.51 -61.33 21.30
C SER A 2 -40.16 -60.63 21.24
N GLY A 3 -39.80 -60.18 20.05
CA GLY A 3 -38.62 -59.36 19.81
C GLY A 3 -38.80 -58.01 20.49
N HIS A 4 -37.95 -57.72 21.47
CA HIS A 4 -37.93 -56.44 22.15
C HIS A 4 -37.15 -55.44 21.29
N ASN A 5 -37.86 -54.58 20.56
CA ASN A 5 -37.27 -53.49 19.79
C ASN A 5 -36.78 -52.40 20.75
N THR A 6 -35.56 -52.52 21.27
CA THR A 6 -34.89 -51.41 21.94
C THR A 6 -34.43 -50.39 20.90
N ASN A 7 -35.27 -49.39 20.65
CA ASN A 7 -34.94 -48.20 19.87
C ASN A 7 -33.97 -47.32 20.71
N PHE A 8 -32.68 -47.63 20.66
CA PHE A 8 -31.65 -46.84 21.35
C PHE A 8 -31.39 -45.54 20.58
N ASN A 9 -32.06 -44.46 20.98
CA ASN A 9 -31.77 -43.12 20.50
C ASN A 9 -30.49 -42.58 21.17
N LEU A 10 -29.34 -42.88 20.58
CA LEU A 10 -28.02 -42.36 21.02
C LEU A 10 -28.00 -40.82 21.06
N PHE A 11 -28.68 -40.19 20.09
CA PHE A 11 -28.77 -38.74 19.99
C PHE A 11 -29.44 -38.09 21.22
N SER A 12 -30.52 -38.69 21.73
CA SER A 12 -31.19 -38.16 22.93
C SER A 12 -30.37 -38.38 24.20
N PHE A 13 -29.55 -39.43 24.24
CA PHE A 13 -28.65 -39.70 25.36
C PHE A 13 -27.50 -38.69 25.41
N VAL A 14 -26.90 -38.39 24.24
CA VAL A 14 -25.88 -37.33 24.12
C VAL A 14 -26.48 -35.97 24.43
N ALA A 15 -27.68 -35.66 23.94
CA ALA A 15 -28.36 -34.40 24.26
C ALA A 15 -28.70 -34.27 25.76
N ALA A 16 -29.09 -35.37 26.41
CA ALA A 16 -29.36 -35.40 27.85
C ALA A 16 -28.07 -35.23 28.68
N ASP A 17 -26.96 -35.81 28.25
CA ASP A 17 -25.65 -35.65 28.89
C ASP A 17 -25.10 -34.23 28.70
N LEU A 18 -25.31 -33.65 27.51
CA LEU A 18 -24.98 -32.26 27.19
C LEU A 18 -25.75 -31.27 28.08
N ALA A 19 -27.05 -31.52 28.30
CA ALA A 19 -27.89 -30.72 29.18
C ALA A 19 -27.52 -30.83 30.67
N ARG A 20 -26.81 -31.89 31.07
CA ARG A 20 -26.38 -32.11 32.46
C ARG A 20 -25.21 -31.21 32.86
N HIS A 21 -24.42 -30.71 31.91
CA HIS A 21 -23.25 -29.85 32.17
C HIS A 21 -23.20 -28.59 31.27
N PRO A 22 -24.15 -27.64 31.43
CA PRO A 22 -24.34 -26.52 30.51
C PRO A 22 -23.11 -25.60 30.38
N VAL A 23 -22.33 -25.43 31.46
CA VAL A 23 -21.12 -24.59 31.46
C VAL A 23 -20.05 -25.13 30.51
N ARG A 24 -19.83 -26.44 30.49
CA ARG A 24 -18.79 -27.06 29.63
C ARG A 24 -19.15 -26.91 28.15
N VAL A 25 -20.43 -27.06 27.84
CA VAL A 25 -20.98 -26.92 26.48
C VAL A 25 -20.87 -25.49 26.01
N LEU A 26 -21.23 -24.53 26.86
CA LEU A 26 -21.10 -23.11 26.57
C LEU A 26 -19.64 -22.73 26.30
N LEU A 27 -18.70 -23.19 27.13
CA LEU A 27 -17.27 -22.94 26.91
C LEU A 27 -16.76 -23.56 25.60
N PHE A 28 -17.21 -24.77 25.27
CA PHE A 28 -16.86 -25.41 23.99
C PHE A 28 -17.39 -24.61 22.80
N LEU A 29 -18.64 -24.17 22.85
CA LEU A 29 -19.23 -23.32 21.80
C LEU A 29 -18.52 -21.96 21.71
N ALA A 30 -18.20 -21.34 22.85
CA ALA A 30 -17.46 -20.09 22.89
C ALA A 30 -16.06 -20.24 22.27
N LEU A 31 -15.39 -21.38 22.49
CA LEU A 31 -14.11 -21.69 21.86
C LEU A 31 -14.24 -21.79 20.34
N LEU A 32 -15.25 -22.51 19.83
CA LEU A 32 -15.50 -22.62 18.39
C LEU A 32 -15.79 -21.27 17.75
N VAL A 33 -16.61 -20.44 18.40
CA VAL A 33 -16.92 -19.09 17.95
C VAL A 33 -15.67 -18.21 17.96
N SER A 34 -14.86 -18.29 19.01
CA SER A 34 -13.59 -17.56 19.12
C SER A 34 -12.62 -17.96 18.01
N ALA A 35 -12.48 -19.26 17.73
CA ALA A 35 -11.64 -19.75 16.63
C ALA A 35 -12.10 -19.18 15.27
N GLY A 36 -13.40 -19.18 15.00
CA GLY A 36 -13.97 -18.57 13.80
C GLY A 36 -13.71 -17.06 13.71
N LEU A 37 -13.89 -16.34 14.82
CA LEU A 37 -13.61 -14.90 14.93
C LEU A 37 -12.15 -14.56 14.65
N VAL A 38 -11.21 -15.35 15.19
CA VAL A 38 -9.77 -15.16 14.95
C VAL A 38 -9.44 -15.32 13.46
N ILE A 39 -9.99 -16.34 12.80
CA ILE A 39 -9.77 -16.55 11.37
C ILE A 39 -10.31 -15.37 10.55
N LEU A 40 -11.53 -14.91 10.86
CA LEU A 40 -12.14 -13.78 10.16
C LEU A 40 -11.32 -12.49 10.38
N SER A 41 -10.88 -12.24 11.62
CA SER A 41 -10.03 -11.11 11.97
C SER A 41 -8.71 -11.14 11.21
N ALA A 42 -8.04 -12.30 11.15
CA ALA A 42 -6.81 -12.47 10.38
C ALA A 42 -7.02 -12.21 8.89
N HIS A 43 -8.13 -12.69 8.32
CA HIS A 43 -8.46 -12.45 6.92
C HIS A 43 -8.69 -10.96 6.64
N HIS A 44 -9.46 -10.28 7.49
CA HIS A 44 -9.73 -8.86 7.35
C HIS A 44 -8.45 -8.02 7.52
N ASN A 45 -7.60 -8.38 8.49
CA ASN A 45 -6.31 -7.74 8.70
C ASN A 45 -5.40 -7.87 7.45
N ARG A 46 -5.37 -9.05 6.84
CA ARG A 46 -4.63 -9.26 5.58
C ARG A 46 -5.16 -8.37 4.46
N GLN A 47 -6.48 -8.23 4.31
CA GLN A 47 -7.06 -7.35 3.29
C GLN A 47 -6.70 -5.87 3.52
N MET A 48 -6.81 -5.40 4.77
CA MET A 48 -6.44 -4.04 5.15
C MET A 48 -4.96 -3.75 4.91
N SER A 49 -4.09 -4.71 5.23
CA SER A 49 -2.64 -4.60 4.98
C SER A 49 -2.35 -4.46 3.49
N ILE A 50 -3.01 -5.24 2.63
CA ILE A 50 -2.87 -5.13 1.18
C ILE A 50 -3.34 -3.76 0.68
N ALA A 51 -4.43 -3.22 1.23
CA ALA A 51 -4.92 -1.91 0.84
C ALA A 51 -3.90 -0.80 1.18
N ILE A 52 -3.34 -0.84 2.38
CA ILE A 52 -2.30 0.10 2.81
C ILE A 52 -1.07 -0.01 1.89
N GLU A 53 -0.60 -1.22 1.63
CA GLU A 53 0.57 -1.46 0.78
C GLU A 53 0.37 -0.91 -0.64
N ARG A 54 -0.84 -1.04 -1.20
CA ARG A 54 -1.17 -0.44 -2.51
C ARG A 54 -1.10 1.08 -2.49
N LEU A 55 -1.68 1.73 -1.49
CA LEU A 55 -1.61 3.20 -1.39
C LEU A 55 -0.18 3.69 -1.18
N MET A 56 0.63 2.95 -0.41
CA MET A 56 2.05 3.27 -0.23
C MET A 56 2.82 3.16 -1.55
N GLN A 57 2.56 2.11 -2.34
CA GLN A 57 3.16 1.95 -3.67
C GLN A 57 2.79 3.09 -4.62
N GLU A 58 1.52 3.51 -4.64
CA GLU A 58 1.07 4.63 -5.46
C GLU A 58 1.75 5.95 -5.07
N LYS A 59 1.82 6.21 -3.75
CA LYS A 59 2.54 7.38 -3.23
C LYS A 59 4.02 7.37 -3.64
N ASP A 60 4.68 6.22 -3.52
CA ASP A 60 6.10 6.10 -3.88
C ASP A 60 6.33 6.30 -5.38
N GLN A 61 5.41 5.84 -6.23
CA GLN A 61 5.46 6.12 -7.67
C GLN A 61 5.34 7.63 -7.96
N LEU A 62 4.36 8.30 -7.35
CA LEU A 62 4.18 9.74 -7.49
C LEU A 62 5.40 10.54 -6.99
N ASP A 63 6.03 10.11 -5.90
CA ASP A 63 7.25 10.74 -5.37
C ASP A 63 8.42 10.63 -6.37
N VAL A 64 8.53 9.49 -7.08
CA VAL A 64 9.54 9.31 -8.13
C VAL A 64 9.25 10.23 -9.32
N GLU A 65 8.00 10.28 -9.79
CA GLU A 65 7.59 11.18 -10.88
C GLU A 65 7.84 12.65 -10.52
N TRP A 66 7.49 13.06 -9.29
CA TRP A 66 7.76 14.40 -8.79
C TRP A 66 9.25 14.73 -8.79
N ARG A 67 10.10 13.83 -8.30
CA ARG A 67 11.56 14.03 -8.32
C ARG A 67 12.08 14.17 -9.74
N HIS A 68 11.55 13.40 -10.69
CA HIS A 68 11.92 13.52 -12.09
C HIS A 68 11.54 14.88 -12.67
N LEU A 69 10.31 15.34 -12.43
CA LEU A 69 9.82 16.66 -12.86
C LEU A 69 10.63 17.80 -12.27
N VAL A 70 11.03 17.71 -11.00
CA VAL A 70 11.87 18.73 -10.35
C VAL A 70 13.25 18.81 -11.01
N LEU A 71 13.84 17.66 -11.38
CA LEU A 71 15.10 17.64 -12.11
C LEU A 71 14.96 18.25 -13.51
N GLU A 72 13.88 17.94 -14.23
CA GLU A 72 13.58 18.54 -15.54
C GLU A 72 13.44 20.08 -15.43
N GLN A 73 12.70 20.58 -14.43
CA GLN A 73 12.54 22.02 -14.20
C GLN A 73 13.84 22.71 -13.78
N SER A 74 14.65 22.08 -12.95
CA SER A 74 15.95 22.62 -12.55
C SER A 74 16.88 22.76 -13.77
N ALA A 75 16.90 21.76 -14.66
CA ALA A 75 17.67 21.82 -15.91
C ALA A 75 17.19 22.94 -16.84
N LEU A 76 15.88 23.13 -16.96
CA LEU A 76 15.29 24.24 -17.75
C LEU A 76 15.59 25.61 -17.13
N THR A 77 15.58 25.73 -15.81
CA THR A 77 15.77 27.01 -15.11
C THR A 77 17.23 27.44 -15.07
N GLU A 78 18.18 26.52 -14.88
CA GLU A 78 19.62 26.84 -14.91
C GLU A 78 20.04 27.45 -16.25
N HIS A 79 19.63 26.83 -17.36
CA HIS A 79 20.04 27.31 -18.68
C HIS A 79 19.33 28.62 -19.06
N ASN A 80 18.01 28.68 -18.90
CA ASN A 80 17.20 29.80 -19.42
C ASN A 80 17.36 31.07 -18.57
N ARG A 81 17.49 30.94 -17.24
CA ARG A 81 17.60 32.09 -16.34
C ARG A 81 18.97 32.76 -16.44
N ILE A 82 20.06 32.01 -16.60
CA ILE A 82 21.40 32.60 -16.75
C ILE A 82 21.53 33.30 -18.11
N GLU A 83 21.09 32.67 -19.21
CA GLU A 83 21.16 33.28 -20.55
C GLU A 83 20.33 34.57 -20.64
N ALA A 84 19.10 34.56 -20.10
CA ALA A 84 18.23 35.73 -20.13
C ALA A 84 18.79 36.89 -19.32
N LEU A 85 19.30 36.62 -18.10
CA LEU A 85 19.86 37.64 -17.22
C LEU A 85 21.14 38.25 -17.81
N VAL A 86 22.01 37.40 -18.41
CA VAL A 86 23.23 37.85 -19.08
C VAL A 86 22.89 38.70 -20.31
N LYS A 87 21.88 38.33 -21.08
CA LYS A 87 21.48 39.10 -22.27
C LYS A 87 20.88 40.47 -21.92
N SER A 88 20.09 40.55 -20.84
CA SER A 88 19.41 41.78 -20.44
C SER A 88 20.29 42.76 -19.65
N GLU A 89 21.12 42.26 -18.73
CA GLU A 89 21.97 43.10 -17.87
C GLU A 89 23.29 43.48 -18.56
N LEU A 90 23.86 42.59 -19.38
CA LEU A 90 25.16 42.81 -20.03
C LEU A 90 25.08 43.24 -21.50
N ASN A 91 23.89 43.44 -22.09
CA ASN A 91 23.71 43.73 -23.52
C ASN A 91 24.57 42.79 -24.40
N MET A 92 24.64 41.50 -24.06
CA MET A 92 25.40 40.55 -24.86
C MET A 92 24.62 40.20 -26.13
N HIS A 93 25.10 40.72 -27.25
CA HIS A 93 24.70 40.32 -28.60
C HIS A 93 25.80 39.48 -29.23
N ARG A 94 25.43 38.53 -30.10
CA ARG A 94 26.41 37.76 -30.87
C ARG A 94 27.12 38.72 -31.83
N PRO A 95 28.44 38.94 -31.71
CA PRO A 95 29.16 39.91 -32.52
C PRO A 95 29.08 39.52 -34.00
N LEU A 96 28.89 40.52 -34.86
CA LEU A 96 28.91 40.32 -36.31
C LEU A 96 30.36 40.14 -36.80
N PRO A 97 30.58 39.54 -37.98
CA PRO A 97 31.93 39.34 -38.53
C PRO A 97 32.77 40.62 -38.65
N SER A 98 32.13 41.79 -38.65
CA SER A 98 32.77 43.11 -38.68
C SER A 98 33.34 43.57 -37.33
N GLU A 99 33.01 42.91 -36.22
CA GLU A 99 33.42 43.28 -34.85
C GLU A 99 34.42 42.28 -34.24
N GLU A 100 34.86 41.29 -35.01
CA GLU A 100 35.75 40.23 -34.55
C GLU A 100 37.22 40.64 -34.72
N VAL A 101 37.93 40.89 -33.61
CA VAL A 101 39.38 41.18 -33.62
C VAL A 101 40.15 39.94 -33.17
N VAL A 102 40.84 39.29 -34.10
CA VAL A 102 41.66 38.09 -33.82
C VAL A 102 43.00 38.52 -33.25
N VAL A 103 43.18 38.37 -31.93
CA VAL A 103 44.48 38.60 -31.28
C VAL A 103 45.30 37.31 -31.30
N ARG A 104 46.39 37.32 -32.08
CA ARG A 104 47.37 36.23 -32.10
C ARG A 104 48.33 36.41 -30.91
N ILE A 105 48.24 35.52 -29.94
CA ILE A 105 49.15 35.49 -28.80
C ILE A 105 50.48 34.88 -29.25
N LYS A 106 51.59 35.53 -28.92
CA LYS A 106 52.95 35.19 -29.34
C LYS A 106 53.56 34.09 -28.46
#